data_AF-A0A414QMZ3-F1
#
_entry.id   AF-A0A414QMZ3-F1
#
_cell.length_a   1.000
_cell.length_b   1.000
_cell.length_c   1.000
_cell.angle_alpha   90.00
_cell.angle_beta   90.00
_cell.angle_gamma   90.00
#
_symmetry.space_group_name_H-M   'P 1'
#
loop_
_entity.id
_entity.type
_entity.pdbx_description
1 polymer ?
#
loop_
_entity_poly.entity_id
_entity_poly.type
_entity_poly.pdbx_seq_one_letter_code
_entity_poly.pdbx_strand_id
1 'polypeptide(L)'
;MRCKNCGTENPDGSRFCATCGKPLEQEEPAKNVAEQKEEAVQNAEEQKEEVARNTEETLTSTAETKSLTHKKSRGLNKFLIGLACAVVVVVIAAGFLISRAREQSI
;
A
#
# COMPACT_ATOMS: atom_id res chain seq x y z
N MET A 1 18.22 -22.28 5.17
CA MET A 1 18.67 -22.03 3.76
C MET A 1 19.79 -20.98 3.63
N ARG A 2 20.75 -21.14 2.71
CA ARG A 2 21.85 -20.19 2.48
C ARG A 2 21.49 -19.17 1.39
N CYS A 3 21.74 -17.88 1.63
CA CYS A 3 21.51 -16.84 0.63
C CYS A 3 22.52 -16.96 -0.53
N LYS A 4 22.03 -17.13 -1.76
CA LYS A 4 22.87 -17.19 -2.97
C LYS A 4 23.62 -15.88 -3.26
N ASN A 5 23.19 -14.76 -2.68
CA ASN A 5 23.81 -13.47 -2.96
C ASN A 5 24.93 -13.08 -1.98
N CYS A 6 24.73 -13.29 -0.68
CA CYS A 6 25.71 -12.88 0.33
C CYS A 6 26.29 -14.04 1.15
N GLY A 7 25.78 -15.26 0.97
CA GLY A 7 26.27 -16.45 1.67
C GLY A 7 25.80 -16.60 3.13
N THR A 8 25.03 -15.66 3.68
CA THR A 8 24.44 -15.78 5.02
C THR A 8 23.49 -16.98 5.11
N GLU A 9 23.55 -17.72 6.21
CA GLU A 9 22.58 -18.73 6.56
C GLU A 9 21.33 -18.10 7.18
N ASN A 10 20.16 -18.43 6.65
CA ASN A 10 18.87 -17.92 7.10
C ASN A 10 17.98 -19.10 7.54
N PRO A 11 17.07 -18.90 8.51
CA PRO A 11 16.15 -19.94 8.94
C PRO A 11 15.19 -20.32 7.81
N ASP A 12 14.76 -21.58 7.79
CA ASP A 12 13.83 -22.09 6.77
C ASP A 12 12.46 -21.40 6.91
N GLY A 13 11.82 -21.11 5.78
CA GLY A 13 10.62 -20.26 5.73
C GLY A 13 10.88 -18.74 5.69
N SER A 14 12.13 -18.29 5.79
CA SER A 14 12.49 -16.88 5.59
C SER A 14 12.25 -16.44 4.15
N ARG A 15 11.49 -15.36 3.94
CA ARG A 15 11.20 -14.82 2.59
C ARG A 15 12.32 -13.95 2.03
N PHE A 16 13.10 -13.34 2.92
CA PHE A 16 14.20 -12.43 2.59
C PHE A 16 15.42 -12.74 3.45
N CYS A 17 16.62 -12.42 2.96
CA CYS A 17 17.85 -12.57 3.72
C CYS A 17 17.95 -11.51 4.81
N ALA A 18 18.26 -11.93 6.05
CA ALA A 18 18.43 -11.02 7.19
C ALA A 18 19.62 -10.05 7.05
N THR A 19 20.63 -10.40 6.24
CA THR A 19 21.83 -9.58 6.05
C THR A 19 21.74 -8.65 4.85
N CYS A 20 21.37 -9.16 3.67
CA CYS A 20 21.39 -8.38 2.43
C CYS A 20 20.00 -7.98 1.92
N GLY A 21 18.93 -8.42 2.57
CA GLY A 21 17.54 -8.06 2.22
C GLY A 21 17.01 -8.67 0.92
N LYS A 22 17.81 -9.44 0.18
CA LYS A 22 17.36 -10.06 -1.08
C LYS A 22 16.39 -11.21 -0.83
N PRO A 23 15.41 -11.42 -1.73
CA PRO A 23 14.48 -12.53 -1.62
C PRO A 23 15.25 -13.85 -1.65
N LEU A 24 14.81 -14.75 -0.81
CA LEU A 24 15.30 -16.11 -0.77
C LEU A 24 14.35 -16.94 -1.65
N GLU A 25 14.89 -17.69 -2.61
CA GLU A 25 14.10 -18.60 -3.44
C GLU A 25 13.59 -19.73 -2.53
N GLN A 26 12.34 -19.62 -2.10
CA GLN A 26 11.67 -20.63 -1.28
C GLN A 26 11.18 -21.74 -2.20
N GLU A 27 11.80 -22.92 -2.13
CA GLU A 27 11.10 -24.13 -2.54
C GLU A 27 10.05 -24.41 -1.46
N GLU A 28 8.79 -24.15 -1.77
CA GLU A 28 7.67 -24.49 -0.91
C GLU A 28 7.69 -25.99 -0.60
N PRO A 29 7.57 -26.42 0.67
CA PRO A 29 7.25 -27.80 0.96
C PRO A 29 5.77 -28.03 0.59
N ALA A 30 5.53 -28.34 -0.68
CA ALA A 30 4.31 -28.96 -1.14
C ALA A 30 4.21 -30.38 -0.55
N LYS A 31 3.78 -30.49 0.71
CA LYS A 31 3.21 -31.75 1.20
C LYS A 31 2.33 -31.56 2.44
N ASN A 32 1.06 -31.96 2.24
CA ASN A 32 0.13 -32.50 3.22
C ASN A 32 -0.89 -31.54 3.87
N VAL A 33 -2.02 -31.31 3.18
CA VAL A 33 -3.36 -31.62 3.74
C VAL A 33 -4.23 -32.14 2.58
N ALA A 34 -4.14 -33.44 2.32
CA ALA A 34 -5.08 -34.18 1.50
C ALA A 34 -5.12 -35.63 1.99
N GLU A 35 -5.60 -35.83 3.23
CA GLU A 35 -6.14 -37.11 3.71
C GLU A 35 -7.11 -36.89 4.88
N GLN A 36 -8.24 -36.23 4.57
CA GLN A 36 -9.54 -36.57 5.17
C GLN A 36 -10.55 -36.53 4.02
N LYS A 37 -10.90 -37.70 3.48
CA LYS A 37 -11.94 -37.89 2.47
C LYS A 37 -13.02 -38.79 3.07
N GLU A 38 -14.27 -38.45 2.75
CA GLU A 38 -15.51 -39.25 2.86
C GLU A 38 -16.23 -39.35 4.21
N GLU A 39 -17.14 -38.40 4.47
CA GLU A 39 -18.57 -38.72 4.64
C GLU A 39 -19.46 -37.47 4.37
N ALA A 40 -20.40 -37.60 3.42
CA ALA A 40 -21.64 -36.82 3.18
C ALA A 40 -21.53 -35.28 3.03
N VAL A 41 -21.69 -34.62 1.87
CA VAL A 41 -22.76 -34.68 0.85
C VAL A 41 -24.16 -34.78 1.46
N GLN A 42 -24.74 -33.63 1.79
CA GLN A 42 -26.18 -33.36 1.70
C GLN A 42 -26.41 -31.84 1.71
N ASN A 43 -27.39 -31.40 0.93
CA ASN A 43 -27.93 -30.05 0.87
C ASN A 43 -27.34 -29.09 -0.18
N ALA A 44 -27.27 -29.59 -1.41
CA ALA A 44 -27.78 -28.82 -2.54
C ALA A 44 -29.18 -29.40 -2.86
N GLU A 45 -30.15 -28.52 -3.13
CA GLU A 45 -31.52 -28.79 -3.61
C GLU A 45 -32.64 -29.00 -2.57
N GLU A 46 -33.08 -27.91 -1.91
CA GLU A 46 -34.53 -27.71 -1.65
C GLU A 46 -34.91 -26.22 -1.83
N GLN A 47 -35.18 -25.90 -3.10
CA GLN A 47 -36.17 -24.97 -3.67
C GLN A 47 -36.84 -23.94 -2.74
N LYS A 48 -36.62 -22.64 -2.94
CA LYS A 48 -37.39 -21.77 -3.87
C LYS A 48 -38.87 -21.63 -3.48
N GLU A 49 -39.17 -20.73 -2.53
CA GLU A 49 -40.37 -19.87 -2.56
C GLU A 49 -40.32 -18.75 -1.49
N GLU A 50 -39.47 -17.73 -1.65
CA GLU A 50 -39.82 -16.35 -1.24
C GLU A 50 -38.90 -15.38 -1.98
N VAL A 51 -39.20 -15.23 -3.27
CA VAL A 51 -38.76 -14.10 -4.07
C VAL A 51 -39.43 -12.85 -3.51
N ALA A 52 -38.64 -11.76 -3.45
CA ALA A 52 -39.05 -10.36 -3.25
C ALA A 52 -39.20 -9.87 -1.80
N ARG A 53 -38.09 -9.43 -1.18
CA ARG A 53 -37.93 -8.07 -0.58
C ARG A 53 -36.64 -7.88 0.24
N ASN A 54 -35.45 -8.04 -0.33
CA ASN A 54 -34.23 -7.39 0.21
C ASN A 54 -33.05 -7.33 -0.79
N THR A 55 -33.34 -7.23 -2.09
CA THR A 55 -32.34 -6.97 -3.14
C THR A 55 -31.92 -5.50 -3.24
N GLU A 56 -32.29 -4.63 -2.28
CA GLU A 56 -32.01 -3.18 -2.38
C GLU A 56 -31.15 -2.57 -1.27
N GLU A 57 -30.67 -3.33 -0.27
CA GLU A 57 -29.66 -2.82 0.68
C GLU A 57 -28.28 -3.46 0.53
N THR A 58 -28.07 -4.22 -0.55
CA THR A 58 -26.73 -4.52 -1.10
C THR A 58 -26.19 -3.29 -1.83
N LEU A 59 -26.09 -2.15 -1.14
CA LEU A 59 -25.38 -0.94 -1.61
C LEU A 59 -24.81 -0.08 -0.48
N THR A 60 -25.04 -0.41 0.79
CA THR A 60 -24.42 0.31 1.91
C THR A 60 -24.09 -0.66 3.04
N SER A 61 -22.82 -0.70 3.45
CA SER A 61 -22.28 -1.43 4.62
C SER A 61 -21.60 -2.79 4.37
N THR A 62 -20.56 -2.82 3.52
CA THR A 62 -19.41 -3.73 3.72
C THR A 62 -18.12 -3.08 3.19
N ALA A 63 -17.76 -1.92 3.73
CA ALA A 63 -16.49 -1.23 3.46
C ALA A 63 -15.81 -0.74 4.75
N GLU A 64 -16.14 -1.35 5.88
CA GLU A 64 -15.51 -1.11 7.17
C GLU A 64 -14.71 -2.37 7.52
N THR A 65 -13.41 -2.21 7.81
CA THR A 65 -12.45 -3.23 8.26
C THR A 65 -11.72 -4.07 7.19
N LYS A 66 -11.23 -3.45 6.10
CA LYS A 66 -10.02 -3.91 5.38
C LYS A 66 -9.51 -2.84 4.40
N SER A 67 -8.81 -1.85 4.95
CA SER A 67 -7.97 -0.93 4.17
C SER A 67 -6.55 -1.08 4.73
N LEU A 68 -5.76 -2.02 4.20
CA LEU A 68 -4.73 -1.67 3.22
C LEU A 68 -3.89 -0.49 3.71
N THR A 69 -2.79 -0.73 4.42
CA THR A 69 -1.47 -0.78 3.77
C THR A 69 -1.33 0.16 2.57
N HIS A 70 -1.53 1.47 2.75
CA HIS A 70 -0.87 2.46 1.88
C HIS A 70 -0.84 3.85 2.51
N LYS A 71 0.06 4.07 3.48
CA LYS A 71 0.62 5.40 3.69
C LYS A 71 1.53 5.69 2.49
N LYS A 72 0.93 5.94 1.32
CA LYS A 72 1.66 6.38 0.12
C LYS A 72 2.28 7.72 0.48
N SER A 73 3.60 7.69 0.70
CA SER A 73 4.48 8.84 0.78
C SER A 73 4.31 9.72 -0.48
N ARG A 74 3.26 10.55 -0.50
CA ARG A 74 3.02 11.60 -1.50
C ARG A 74 3.07 12.99 -0.87
N GLY A 75 3.82 13.12 0.22
CA GLY A 75 4.03 14.39 0.91
C GLY A 75 5.22 15.16 0.35
N LEU A 76 6.36 14.50 0.13
CA LEU A 76 7.63 15.22 -0.02
C LEU A 76 7.71 16.06 -1.32
N ASN A 77 7.26 15.55 -2.47
CA ASN A 77 7.30 16.34 -3.71
C ASN A 77 6.33 17.53 -3.71
N LYS A 78 5.20 17.44 -3.00
CA LYS A 78 4.27 18.57 -2.85
C LYS A 78 4.82 19.66 -1.94
N PHE A 79 5.51 19.28 -0.86
CA PHE A 79 6.20 20.24 0.01
C PHE A 79 7.37 20.93 -0.69
N LEU A 80 8.14 20.21 -1.52
CA LEU A 80 9.25 20.78 -2.30
C LEU A 80 8.76 21.83 -3.32
N ILE A 81 7.67 21.53 -4.04
CA ILE A 81 7.04 22.48 -4.98
C ILE A 81 6.51 23.71 -4.22
N GLY A 82 5.87 23.50 -3.07
CA GLY A 82 5.38 24.61 -2.22
C GLY A 82 6.51 25.51 -1.72
N LEU A 83 7.63 24.93 -1.27
CA LEU A 83 8.79 25.68 -0.79
C LEU A 83 9.45 26.48 -1.93
N ALA A 84 9.58 25.89 -3.13
CA ALA A 84 10.11 26.59 -4.29
C ALA A 84 9.24 27.81 -4.68
N CYS A 85 7.91 27.65 -4.71
CA CYS A 85 7.00 28.77 -4.97
C CYS A 85 7.12 29.87 -3.92
N ALA A 86 7.21 29.51 -2.64
CA ALA A 86 7.36 30.48 -1.56
C ALA A 86 8.66 31.29 -1.68
N VAL A 87 9.79 30.65 -2.00
CA VAL A 87 11.07 31.33 -2.20
C VAL A 87 11.00 32.30 -3.38
N VAL A 88 10.40 31.90 -4.51
CA VAL A 88 10.24 32.77 -5.68
C VAL A 88 9.42 34.01 -5.35
N VAL A 89 8.32 33.87 -4.62
CA VAL A 89 7.48 35.01 -4.21
C VAL A 89 8.26 35.98 -3.31
N VAL A 90 9.04 35.47 -2.36
CA VAL A 90 9.87 36.30 -1.46
C VAL A 90 10.93 37.08 -2.25
N VAL A 91 11.60 36.44 -3.22
CA VAL A 91 12.62 37.10 -4.05
C VAL A 91 11.99 38.21 -4.91
N ILE A 92 10.83 37.97 -5.51
CA ILE A 92 10.13 38.99 -6.32
C ILE A 92 9.69 40.16 -5.44
N ALA A 93 9.12 39.88 -4.26
CA ALA A 93 8.70 40.92 -3.32
C ALA A 93 9.90 41.75 -2.83
N ALA A 94 11.00 41.10 -2.45
CA ALA A 94 12.22 41.79 -2.04
C ALA A 94 12.79 42.64 -3.19
N GLY A 95 12.85 42.10 -4.40
CA GLY A 95 13.30 42.82 -5.59
C GLY A 95 12.42 44.05 -5.87
N PHE A 96 11.11 43.92 -5.78
CA PHE A 96 10.18 45.03 -5.94
C PHE A 96 10.38 46.12 -4.87
N LEU A 97 10.55 45.74 -3.61
CA LEU A 97 10.82 46.68 -2.52
C LEU A 97 12.16 47.41 -2.73
N ILE A 98 13.20 46.70 -3.19
CA ILE A 98 14.50 47.30 -3.48
C ILE A 98 14.38 48.27 -4.67
N SER A 99 13.69 47.89 -5.75
CA SER A 99 13.47 48.78 -6.90
C SER A 99 12.71 50.05 -6.49
N ARG A 100 11.69 49.91 -5.65
CA ARG A 100 10.93 51.06 -5.11
C ARG A 100 11.78 51.96 -4.21
N ALA A 101 12.64 51.37 -3.38
CA ALA A 101 13.55 52.13 -2.53
C ALA A 101 14.61 52.89 -3.34
N ARG A 102 15.06 52.33 -4.48
CA ARG A 102 16.00 53.00 -5.39
C ARG A 102 15.37 54.18 -6.12
N GLU A 103 14.10 54.08 -6.50
CA GLU A 103 13.38 55.15 -7.19
C GLU A 103 13.06 56.35 -6.28
N GLN A 104 13.01 56.16 -4.95
CA GLN A 104 12.83 57.25 -3.98
C GLN A 104 14.14 57.93 -3.56
N SER A 105 15.29 57.34 -3.91
CA SER A 105 16.62 57.83 -3.49
C SER A 105 17.34 58.64 -4.58
N ILE A 106 16.74 58.79 -5.76
CA ILE A 106 17.20 59.63 -6.88
C ILE A 106 16.27 60.84 -6.96
#